data_AF-A0AAD4CK14-F1
#
_entry.id   AF-A0AAD4CK14-F1
#
_cell.length_a   1.000
_cell.length_b   1.000
_cell.length_c   1.000
_cell.angle_alpha   90.00
_cell.angle_beta   90.00
_cell.angle_gamma   90.00
#
_symmetry.space_group_name_H-M   'P 1'
#
loop_
_entity.id
_entity.type
_entity.pdbx_description
1 polymer ?
#
loop_
_entity_poly.entity_id
_entity_poly.type
_entity_poly.pdbx_seq_one_letter_code
_entity_poly.pdbx_strand_id
1 'polypeptide(L)'
;MTDSEGRLRVIIVGAGIAGLSTSIAITRVSGLQNVDIQLFEQATRLEEIGASIALSPNVELSHFNTSKHTKWGPRDNFFASRLGKNQYTTVGAYEDTRSADEVEKSISWNDTGDVHYLQERFKYWNPVVKALTEFTPSTRLFPNFAGHPLSTWVLGSRVTLVGDAAHTHGGAFAAGGSLALDDAFALALSLKHVFAASPSGPEGFTERKIEKALHIYDAVRRPHAARLQDIVQGLMRKKSPSFTTPEEEDAALVFRMNNRPSTVWLTEHDVERAFQQVIGSTGVWTEDDGPKE
;
A
#
# COMPACT_ATOMS: atom_id res chain seq x y z
N MET A 1 8.34 15.54 22.08
CA MET A 1 8.39 16.42 23.26
C MET A 1 7.30 17.45 23.11
N THR A 2 6.70 17.82 24.23
CA THR A 2 5.69 18.85 24.26
C THR A 2 6.29 20.21 23.89
N ASP A 3 5.53 21.09 23.25
CA ASP A 3 5.94 22.49 23.12
C ASP A 3 5.79 23.23 24.45
N SER A 4 6.10 24.53 24.45
CA SER A 4 5.94 25.39 25.63
C SER A 4 4.49 25.43 26.16
N GLU A 5 3.53 24.93 25.39
CA GLU A 5 2.10 24.84 25.73
C GLU A 5 1.66 23.39 26.07
N GLY A 6 2.59 22.43 26.16
CA GLY A 6 2.24 21.05 26.49
C GLY A 6 1.75 20.21 25.30
N ARG A 7 1.85 20.68 24.06
CA ARG A 7 1.31 20.01 22.87
C ARG A 7 2.24 18.94 22.31
N LEU A 8 1.72 17.75 22.01
CA LEU A 8 2.48 16.73 21.27
C LEU A 8 2.70 17.21 19.83
N ARG A 9 3.94 17.53 19.49
CA ARG A 9 4.33 17.84 18.11
C ARG A 9 4.59 16.56 17.32
N VAL A 10 3.87 16.41 16.22
CA VAL A 10 3.99 15.29 15.28
C VAL A 10 4.36 15.84 13.91
N ILE A 11 5.47 15.36 13.37
CA ILE A 11 5.89 15.65 12.00
C ILE A 11 5.51 14.46 11.12
N ILE A 12 4.80 14.72 10.03
CA ILE A 12 4.47 13.72 9.01
C ILE A 12 5.14 14.17 7.71
N VAL A 13 5.95 13.29 7.12
CA VAL A 13 6.64 13.55 5.86
C VAL A 13 5.99 12.71 4.76
N GLY A 14 5.39 13.39 3.79
CA GLY A 14 4.60 12.83 2.69
C GLY A 14 3.10 13.03 2.89
N ALA A 15 2.45 13.78 2.00
CA ALA A 15 1.00 14.03 1.98
C ALA A 15 0.22 13.08 1.07
N GLY A 16 0.74 11.86 0.86
CA GLY A 16 0.00 10.78 0.23
C GLY A 16 -1.12 10.23 1.12
N ILE A 17 -1.78 9.15 0.66
CA ILE A 17 -2.88 8.49 1.38
C ILE A 17 -2.48 8.16 2.82
N ALA A 18 -1.29 7.58 3.02
CA ALA A 18 -0.80 7.23 4.36
C ALA A 18 -0.68 8.47 5.27
N GLY A 19 0.05 9.50 4.85
CA GLY A 19 0.29 10.68 5.70
C GLY A 19 -0.97 11.47 6.03
N LEU A 20 -1.85 11.69 5.06
CA LEU A 20 -3.14 12.36 5.29
C LEU A 20 -4.05 11.54 6.21
N SER A 21 -4.11 10.22 6.00
CA SER A 21 -4.92 9.33 6.83
C SER A 21 -4.38 9.25 8.25
N THR A 22 -3.06 9.19 8.42
CA THR A 22 -2.40 9.24 9.74
C THR A 22 -2.70 10.55 10.45
N SER A 23 -2.64 11.69 9.75
CA SER A 23 -3.02 12.98 10.33
C SER A 23 -4.47 12.95 10.86
N ILE A 24 -5.41 12.44 10.06
CA ILE A 24 -6.81 12.35 10.44
C ILE A 24 -7.02 11.36 11.60
N ALA A 25 -6.39 10.19 11.54
CA ALA A 25 -6.55 9.13 12.53
C ALA A 25 -5.97 9.55 13.90
N ILE A 26 -4.83 10.24 13.92
CA ILE A 26 -4.30 10.81 15.16
C ILE A 26 -5.28 11.82 15.74
N THR A 27 -5.82 12.76 14.95
CA THR A 27 -6.75 13.77 15.49
C THR A 27 -8.11 13.20 15.90
N ARG A 28 -8.63 12.20 15.18
CA ARG A 28 -10.03 11.74 15.34
C ARG A 28 -10.20 10.42 16.08
N VAL A 29 -9.23 9.51 15.98
CA VAL A 29 -9.35 8.14 16.51
C VAL A 29 -8.55 7.97 17.79
N SER A 30 -7.35 8.59 17.88
CA SER A 30 -6.45 8.38 19.02
C SER A 30 -7.03 8.91 20.34
N GLY A 31 -7.97 9.85 20.29
CA GLY A 31 -8.51 10.52 21.49
C GLY A 31 -7.51 11.47 22.16
N LEU A 32 -6.33 11.68 21.58
CA LEU A 32 -5.35 12.63 22.07
C LEU A 32 -5.86 14.06 21.92
N GLN A 33 -5.80 14.81 23.02
CA GLN A 33 -6.00 16.25 23.02
C GLN A 33 -4.63 16.93 22.91
N ASN A 34 -4.59 18.18 22.43
CA ASN A 34 -3.36 18.98 22.35
C ASN A 34 -2.26 18.35 21.45
N VAL A 35 -2.62 17.92 20.24
CA VAL A 35 -1.67 17.48 19.21
C VAL A 35 -1.48 18.59 18.17
N ASP A 36 -0.23 18.93 17.87
CA ASP A 36 0.16 19.82 16.76
C ASP A 36 0.76 18.96 15.65
N ILE A 37 0.07 18.87 14.51
CA ILE A 37 0.48 18.05 13.37
C ILE A 37 1.02 18.95 12.26
N GLN A 38 2.26 18.72 11.87
CA GLN A 38 2.90 19.37 10.73
C GLN A 38 3.10 18.35 9.62
N LEU A 39 2.38 18.53 8.52
CA LEU A 39 2.46 17.69 7.33
C LEU A 39 3.33 18.37 6.26
N PHE A 40 4.37 17.69 5.82
CA PHE A 40 5.29 18.16 4.79
C PHE A 40 5.12 17.33 3.52
N GLU A 41 5.18 17.99 2.37
CA GLU A 41 5.11 17.36 1.05
C GLU A 41 6.11 18.04 0.11
N GLN A 42 6.79 17.24 -0.71
CA GLN A 42 7.74 17.76 -1.70
C GLN A 42 7.01 18.38 -2.89
N ALA A 43 5.82 17.89 -3.24
CA ALA A 43 5.01 18.43 -4.31
C ALA A 43 4.54 19.87 -3.98
N THR A 44 4.89 20.81 -4.85
CA THR A 44 4.53 22.23 -4.70
C THR A 44 3.07 22.54 -5.04
N ARG A 45 2.37 21.58 -5.67
CA ARG A 45 0.96 21.66 -6.03
C ARG A 45 0.36 20.25 -6.07
N LEU A 46 -0.95 20.15 -5.83
CA LEU A 46 -1.69 18.92 -6.00
C LEU A 46 -1.93 18.67 -7.48
N GLU A 47 -1.51 17.51 -7.98
CA GLU A 47 -1.71 17.10 -9.37
C GLU A 47 -2.42 15.75 -9.43
N GLU A 48 -3.27 15.59 -10.44
CA GLU A 48 -3.87 14.29 -10.75
C GLU A 48 -2.85 13.44 -11.51
N ILE A 49 -2.37 12.37 -10.88
CA ILE A 49 -1.42 11.41 -11.49
C ILE A 49 -2.12 10.24 -12.20
N GLY A 50 -3.46 10.27 -12.30
CA GLY A 50 -4.25 9.20 -12.91
C GLY A 50 -4.42 7.94 -12.04
N ALA A 51 -4.00 7.99 -10.78
CA ALA A 51 -4.25 6.94 -9.79
C ALA A 51 -5.66 7.10 -9.19
N SER A 52 -6.44 6.02 -9.13
CA SER A 52 -7.80 6.02 -8.59
C SER A 52 -7.90 5.19 -7.31
N ILE A 53 -8.66 5.67 -6.34
CA ILE A 53 -9.09 4.86 -5.20
C ILE A 53 -10.40 4.17 -5.60
N ALA A 54 -10.40 2.84 -5.64
CA ALA A 54 -11.59 2.06 -5.85
C ALA A 54 -12.15 1.60 -4.50
N LEU A 55 -13.40 1.96 -4.20
CA LEU A 55 -14.14 1.46 -3.04
C LEU A 55 -15.23 0.52 -3.54
N SER A 56 -15.07 -0.77 -3.31
CA SER A 56 -16.08 -1.79 -3.63
C SER A 56 -16.96 -2.07 -2.40
N PRO A 57 -18.30 -2.17 -2.54
CA PRO A 57 -19.16 -2.67 -1.46
C PRO A 57 -18.73 -4.08 -1.03
N ASN A 58 -18.71 -4.36 0.28
CA ASN A 58 -18.35 -5.69 0.82
C ASN A 58 -19.21 -6.85 0.27
N VAL A 59 -20.42 -6.57 -0.24
CA VAL A 59 -21.32 -7.57 -0.84
C VAL A 59 -20.95 -7.91 -2.29
N GLU A 60 -20.11 -7.10 -2.93
CA GLU A 60 -19.74 -7.26 -4.34
C GLU A 60 -18.45 -8.08 -4.52
N LEU A 61 -17.73 -8.47 -3.46
CA LEU A 61 -16.53 -9.32 -3.59
C LEU A 61 -16.82 -10.72 -4.17
N SER A 62 -18.05 -11.24 -4.02
CA SER A 62 -18.50 -12.47 -4.68
C SER A 62 -18.86 -12.27 -6.16
N HIS A 63 -19.10 -11.02 -6.58
CA HIS A 63 -19.53 -10.64 -7.93
C HIS A 63 -18.62 -9.61 -8.61
N PHE A 64 -17.43 -9.34 -8.05
CA PHE A 64 -16.38 -8.58 -8.69
C PHE A 64 -15.89 -9.45 -9.83
N ASN A 65 -16.61 -9.37 -10.93
CA ASN A 65 -16.27 -10.03 -12.15
C ASN A 65 -15.09 -9.25 -12.73
N THR A 66 -13.91 -9.51 -12.17
CA THR A 66 -12.61 -8.97 -12.60
C THR A 66 -12.41 -9.15 -14.11
N SER A 67 -13.10 -10.10 -14.76
CA SER A 67 -13.10 -10.27 -16.22
C SER A 67 -13.78 -9.14 -17.01
N LYS A 68 -14.63 -8.31 -16.39
CA LYS A 68 -15.25 -7.14 -17.06
C LYS A 68 -14.28 -5.97 -17.23
N HIS A 69 -13.40 -5.75 -16.26
CA HIS A 69 -12.48 -4.59 -16.22
C HIS A 69 -11.02 -4.95 -16.47
N THR A 70 -10.61 -6.17 -16.12
CA THR A 70 -9.25 -6.67 -16.33
C THR A 70 -9.28 -7.81 -17.36
N LYS A 71 -8.47 -7.66 -18.41
CA LYS A 71 -8.20 -8.70 -19.40
C LYS A 71 -6.83 -9.28 -19.08
N TRP A 72 -6.78 -10.60 -18.91
CA TRP A 72 -5.56 -11.32 -18.57
C TRP A 72 -4.98 -11.95 -19.82
N GLY A 73 -3.70 -11.70 -20.04
CA GLY A 73 -2.88 -12.43 -20.99
C GLY A 73 -1.89 -13.33 -20.24
N PRO A 74 -1.13 -14.14 -20.98
CA PRO A 74 -0.10 -14.99 -20.38
C PRO A 74 0.97 -14.18 -19.66
N ARG A 75 1.46 -13.11 -20.31
CA ARG A 75 2.54 -12.23 -19.83
C ARG A 75 2.13 -10.79 -19.57
N ASP A 76 1.09 -10.33 -20.27
CA ASP A 76 0.60 -8.95 -20.19
C ASP A 76 -0.81 -8.95 -19.62
N ASN A 77 -1.21 -7.83 -19.01
CA ASN A 77 -2.57 -7.62 -18.53
C ASN A 77 -3.03 -6.22 -18.93
N PHE A 78 -4.33 -6.10 -19.19
CA PHE A 78 -4.95 -4.82 -19.51
C PHE A 78 -6.07 -4.54 -18.53
N PHE A 79 -6.08 -3.37 -17.93
CA PHE A 79 -7.13 -2.90 -17.04
C PHE A 79 -7.73 -1.62 -17.57
N ALA A 80 -9.05 -1.50 -17.49
CA ALA A 80 -9.72 -0.24 -17.73
C ALA A 80 -10.86 -0.02 -16.74
N SER A 81 -10.97 1.22 -16.25
CA SER A 81 -12.01 1.62 -15.31
C SER A 81 -12.53 3.02 -15.61
N ARG A 82 -13.78 3.26 -15.21
CA ARG A 82 -14.39 4.59 -15.26
C ARG A 82 -13.95 5.38 -14.04
N LEU A 83 -13.41 6.58 -14.25
CA LEU A 83 -12.97 7.47 -13.17
C LEU A 83 -14.04 8.48 -12.77
N GLY A 84 -14.93 8.84 -13.70
CA GLY A 84 -15.92 9.88 -13.48
C GLY A 84 -16.84 10.09 -14.68
N LYS A 85 -17.54 11.23 -14.70
CA LYS A 85 -18.35 11.62 -15.85
C LYS A 85 -17.41 11.89 -17.04
N ASN A 86 -17.52 11.09 -18.08
CA ASN A 86 -16.70 11.16 -19.29
C ASN A 86 -15.19 11.00 -19.06
N GLN A 87 -14.79 10.36 -17.96
CA GLN A 87 -13.38 10.05 -17.66
C GLN A 87 -13.21 8.55 -17.46
N TYR A 88 -12.10 8.03 -17.98
CA TYR A 88 -11.70 6.64 -17.86
C TYR A 88 -10.19 6.56 -17.72
N THR A 89 -9.69 5.41 -17.24
CA THR A 89 -8.27 5.07 -17.20
C THR A 89 -8.06 3.74 -17.91
N THR A 90 -6.89 3.61 -18.53
CA THR A 90 -6.38 2.39 -19.14
C THR A 90 -4.99 2.13 -18.59
N VAL A 91 -4.73 0.88 -18.19
CA VAL A 91 -3.47 0.44 -17.64
C VAL A 91 -3.05 -0.83 -18.36
N GLY A 92 -1.96 -0.75 -19.11
CA GLY A 92 -1.29 -1.91 -19.68
C GLY A 92 -0.13 -2.32 -18.77
N ALA A 93 -0.26 -3.46 -18.09
CA ALA A 93 0.83 -4.06 -17.34
C ALA A 93 1.53 -5.09 -18.22
N TYR A 94 2.86 -5.03 -18.30
CA TYR A 94 3.64 -5.91 -19.14
C TYR A 94 4.95 -6.31 -18.46
N GLU A 95 5.46 -7.48 -18.82
CA GLU A 95 6.81 -7.90 -18.41
C GLU A 95 7.85 -7.19 -19.30
N ASP A 96 8.73 -6.41 -18.66
CA ASP A 96 9.89 -5.81 -19.32
C ASP A 96 11.02 -6.85 -19.38
N THR A 97 11.67 -6.96 -20.54
CA THR A 97 12.70 -7.99 -20.77
C THR A 97 14.09 -7.56 -20.34
N ARG A 98 14.26 -6.26 -20.03
CA ARG A 98 15.50 -5.71 -19.49
C ARG A 98 15.69 -6.13 -18.03
N SER A 99 16.93 -6.06 -17.56
CA SER A 99 17.23 -6.30 -16.14
C SER A 99 16.61 -5.20 -15.25
N ALA A 100 16.37 -5.50 -13.97
CA ALA A 100 15.85 -4.51 -13.02
C ALA A 100 16.73 -3.25 -12.94
N ASP A 101 18.05 -3.44 -12.89
CA ASP A 101 19.03 -2.34 -12.88
C ASP A 101 18.98 -1.47 -14.13
N GLU A 102 18.72 -2.07 -15.30
CA GLU A 102 18.55 -1.32 -16.56
C GLU A 102 17.26 -0.52 -16.57
N VAL A 103 16.15 -1.11 -16.09
CA VAL A 103 14.87 -0.41 -15.98
C VAL A 103 14.98 0.77 -15.02
N GLU A 104 15.57 0.58 -13.85
CA GLU A 104 15.76 1.63 -12.84
C GLU A 104 16.60 2.80 -13.36
N LYS A 105 17.63 2.52 -14.17
CA LYS A 105 18.48 3.57 -14.76
C LYS A 105 17.86 4.26 -15.97
N SER A 106 16.87 3.63 -16.62
CA SER A 106 16.33 4.11 -17.90
C SER A 106 14.92 4.68 -17.83
N ILE A 107 14.13 4.33 -16.81
CA ILE A 107 12.76 4.79 -16.65
C ILE A 107 12.61 5.42 -15.27
N SER A 108 12.20 6.69 -15.25
CA SER A 108 11.77 7.34 -14.02
C SER A 108 10.33 6.97 -13.69
N TRP A 109 9.97 7.00 -12.40
CA TRP A 109 8.57 6.83 -12.01
C TRP A 109 7.73 8.00 -12.53
N ASN A 110 6.55 7.69 -13.12
CA ASN A 110 5.67 8.66 -13.78
C ASN A 110 6.28 9.35 -15.01
N ASP A 111 7.15 8.63 -15.72
CA ASP A 111 7.73 9.14 -16.97
C ASP A 111 6.70 9.15 -18.11
N THR A 112 6.97 9.94 -19.15
CA THR A 112 6.13 9.97 -20.35
C THR A 112 6.24 8.64 -21.09
N GLY A 113 5.11 7.98 -21.32
CA GLY A 113 5.05 6.74 -22.08
C GLY A 113 4.81 7.00 -23.57
N ASP A 114 5.16 6.00 -24.38
CA ASP A 114 4.80 5.96 -25.78
C ASP A 114 3.43 5.28 -25.94
N VAL A 115 2.45 6.02 -26.46
CA VAL A 115 1.11 5.50 -26.74
C VAL A 115 1.13 4.48 -27.89
N HIS A 116 2.04 4.63 -28.86
CA HIS A 116 2.16 3.67 -29.95
C HIS A 116 2.68 2.32 -29.47
N TYR A 117 3.57 2.32 -28.48
CA TYR A 117 3.98 1.08 -27.80
C TYR A 117 2.79 0.35 -27.16
N LEU A 118 1.90 1.08 -26.49
CA LEU A 118 0.66 0.50 -25.93
C LEU A 118 -0.24 -0.06 -27.05
N GLN A 119 -0.47 0.70 -28.12
CA GLN A 119 -1.29 0.28 -29.24
C GLN A 119 -0.74 -0.97 -29.91
N GLU A 120 0.56 -1.00 -30.21
CA GLU A 120 1.24 -2.11 -30.88
C GLU A 120 1.23 -3.38 -30.03
N ARG A 121 1.44 -3.25 -28.70
CA ARG A 121 1.45 -4.41 -27.80
C ARG A 121 0.08 -5.06 -27.65
N PHE A 122 -0.99 -4.27 -27.65
CA PHE A 122 -2.36 -4.76 -27.46
C PHE A 122 -3.19 -4.87 -28.76
N LYS A 123 -2.60 -4.70 -29.96
CA LYS A 123 -3.33 -4.62 -31.24
C LYS A 123 -4.15 -5.86 -31.61
N TYR A 124 -3.74 -7.04 -31.16
CA TYR A 124 -4.41 -8.33 -31.45
C TYR A 124 -5.30 -8.80 -30.30
N TRP A 125 -5.41 -8.00 -29.23
CA TRP A 125 -6.30 -8.31 -28.12
C TRP A 125 -7.77 -8.09 -28.52
N ASN A 126 -8.67 -8.44 -27.61
CA ASN A 126 -10.11 -8.23 -27.77
C ASN A 126 -10.42 -6.82 -28.34
N PRO A 127 -11.38 -6.68 -29.29
CA PRO A 127 -11.69 -5.40 -29.93
C PRO A 127 -11.94 -4.24 -28.97
N VAL A 128 -12.46 -4.50 -27.75
CA VAL A 128 -12.64 -3.47 -26.72
C VAL A 128 -11.30 -2.95 -26.21
N VAL A 129 -10.32 -3.83 -25.97
CA VAL A 129 -8.97 -3.43 -25.54
C VAL A 129 -8.30 -2.60 -26.62
N LYS A 130 -8.36 -3.07 -27.87
CA LYS A 130 -7.85 -2.33 -29.03
C LYS A 130 -8.48 -0.93 -29.14
N ALA A 131 -9.80 -0.82 -29.06
CA ALA A 131 -10.48 0.46 -29.11
C ALA A 131 -10.01 1.38 -27.96
N LEU A 132 -9.89 0.85 -26.74
CA LEU A 132 -9.43 1.62 -25.59
C LEU A 132 -8.00 2.13 -25.75
N THR A 133 -7.09 1.36 -26.35
CA THR A 133 -5.72 1.84 -26.64
C THR A 133 -5.68 2.88 -27.77
N GLU A 134 -6.56 2.77 -28.76
CA GLU A 134 -6.72 3.77 -29.83
C GLU A 134 -7.29 5.11 -29.31
N PHE A 135 -8.20 5.07 -28.33
CA PHE A 135 -8.76 6.27 -27.70
C PHE A 135 -7.89 6.88 -26.60
N THR A 136 -6.87 6.16 -26.13
CA THR A 136 -5.95 6.65 -25.09
C THR A 136 -5.05 7.74 -25.69
N PRO A 137 -5.12 9.01 -25.25
CA PRO A 137 -4.40 10.10 -25.89
C PRO A 137 -2.92 10.19 -25.50
N SER A 138 -2.58 9.65 -24.32
CA SER A 138 -1.23 9.71 -23.75
C SER A 138 -1.07 8.60 -22.71
N THR A 139 0.16 8.15 -22.50
CA THR A 139 0.49 7.16 -21.46
C THR A 139 1.56 7.69 -20.51
N ARG A 140 1.59 7.11 -19.31
CA ARG A 140 2.66 7.30 -18.32
C ARG A 140 3.26 5.94 -18.00
N LEU A 141 4.55 5.90 -17.65
CA LEU A 141 5.25 4.69 -17.27
C LEU A 141 5.45 4.65 -15.76
N PHE A 142 5.11 3.51 -15.17
CA PHE A 142 5.21 3.26 -13.74
C PHE A 142 5.94 1.94 -13.51
N PRO A 143 7.27 1.96 -13.32
CA PRO A 143 8.00 0.75 -12.96
C PRO A 143 7.53 0.25 -11.57
N ASN A 144 7.17 -1.03 -11.50
CA ASN A 144 6.68 -1.66 -10.28
C ASN A 144 7.86 -2.10 -9.40
N PHE A 145 8.34 -1.19 -8.55
CA PHE A 145 9.35 -1.50 -7.55
C PHE A 145 8.71 -2.03 -6.26
N ALA A 146 9.22 -3.14 -5.76
CA ALA A 146 8.80 -3.73 -4.49
C ALA A 146 10.00 -3.86 -3.56
N GLY A 147 9.81 -3.50 -2.30
CA GLY A 147 10.82 -3.57 -1.25
C GLY A 147 10.87 -4.94 -0.60
N HIS A 148 11.94 -5.18 0.16
CA HIS A 148 12.00 -6.29 1.10
C HIS A 148 11.31 -5.92 2.42
N PRO A 149 10.72 -6.89 3.14
CA PRO A 149 10.22 -6.65 4.48
C PRO A 149 11.32 -6.11 5.39
N LEU A 150 11.01 -5.01 6.08
CA LEU A 150 11.87 -4.47 7.13
C LEU A 150 11.74 -5.32 8.40
N SER A 151 12.83 -5.40 9.18
CA SER A 151 12.82 -6.09 10.48
C SER A 151 12.02 -5.34 11.54
N THR A 152 11.92 -4.01 11.42
CA THR A 152 11.15 -3.10 12.29
C THR A 152 10.75 -1.85 11.50
N TRP A 153 9.60 -1.29 11.82
CA TRP A 153 9.15 0.03 11.34
C TRP A 153 9.44 1.14 12.34
N VAL A 154 10.01 0.83 13.50
CA VAL A 154 10.37 1.80 14.54
C VAL A 154 11.85 2.15 14.42
N LEU A 155 12.14 3.44 14.25
CA LEU A 155 13.49 3.99 14.12
C LEU A 155 13.81 4.85 15.35
N GLY A 156 14.63 4.31 16.25
CA GLY A 156 14.86 4.92 17.57
C GLY A 156 13.57 4.94 18.40
N SER A 157 13.39 5.95 19.25
CA SER A 157 12.27 6.01 20.20
C SER A 157 11.05 6.81 19.70
N ARG A 158 11.17 7.51 18.56
CA ARG A 158 10.23 8.58 18.17
C ARG A 158 9.87 8.62 16.69
N VAL A 159 10.41 7.73 15.87
CA VAL A 159 10.16 7.73 14.42
C VAL A 159 9.58 6.38 14.03
N THR A 160 8.55 6.40 13.19
CA THR A 160 8.01 5.19 12.56
C THR A 160 7.70 5.42 11.10
N LEU A 161 7.54 4.34 10.35
CA LEU A 161 7.23 4.33 8.92
C LEU A 161 5.75 3.94 8.73
N VAL A 162 5.08 4.55 7.76
CA VAL A 162 3.68 4.25 7.39
C VAL A 162 3.53 4.17 5.87
N GLY A 163 2.61 3.32 5.38
CA GLY A 163 2.38 3.15 3.94
C GLY A 163 3.61 2.62 3.19
N ASP A 164 3.82 3.09 1.96
CA ASP A 164 4.91 2.60 1.10
C ASP A 164 6.31 2.78 1.71
N ALA A 165 6.50 3.76 2.60
CA ALA A 165 7.76 3.91 3.34
C ALA A 165 8.07 2.70 4.24
N ALA A 166 7.02 2.03 4.73
CA ALA A 166 7.12 0.84 5.57
C ALA A 166 7.03 -0.47 4.75
N HIS A 167 6.20 -0.49 3.70
CA HIS A 167 5.84 -1.74 3.02
C HIS A 167 5.59 -1.63 1.51
N THR A 168 6.40 -0.87 0.78
CA THR A 168 6.29 -0.82 -0.68
C THR A 168 6.31 -2.22 -1.33
N HIS A 169 5.31 -2.49 -2.17
CA HIS A 169 5.05 -3.80 -2.76
C HIS A 169 4.70 -3.70 -4.26
N GLY A 170 5.13 -2.64 -4.94
CA GLY A 170 5.04 -2.51 -6.41
C GLY A 170 3.63 -2.51 -6.98
N GLY A 171 2.65 -1.97 -6.25
CA GLY A 171 1.25 -1.92 -6.69
C GLY A 171 0.54 -3.28 -6.70
N ALA A 172 1.18 -4.34 -6.17
CA ALA A 172 0.61 -5.67 -6.11
C ALA A 172 -0.79 -5.67 -5.47
N PHE A 173 -1.73 -6.38 -6.09
CA PHE A 173 -3.13 -6.54 -5.65
C PHE A 173 -3.91 -5.22 -5.50
N ALA A 174 -3.40 -4.08 -5.96
CA ALA A 174 -3.98 -2.76 -5.74
C ALA A 174 -4.27 -2.45 -4.25
N ALA A 175 -3.48 -3.02 -3.33
CA ALA A 175 -3.75 -2.98 -1.89
C ALA A 175 -3.01 -1.85 -1.13
N GLY A 176 -2.14 -1.08 -1.78
CA GLY A 176 -1.30 -0.10 -1.09
C GLY A 176 -2.12 0.98 -0.36
N GLY A 177 -3.21 1.45 -0.98
CA GLY A 177 -4.11 2.43 -0.37
C GLY A 177 -4.84 1.90 0.87
N SER A 178 -5.37 0.67 0.81
CA SER A 178 -6.06 0.06 1.96
C SER A 178 -5.08 -0.24 3.10
N LEU A 179 -3.88 -0.75 2.79
CA LEU A 179 -2.85 -1.00 3.80
C LEU A 179 -2.39 0.30 4.48
N ALA A 180 -2.29 1.40 3.74
CA ALA A 180 -1.99 2.71 4.31
C ALA A 180 -3.09 3.22 5.27
N LEU A 181 -4.36 2.94 4.98
CA LEU A 181 -5.47 3.25 5.87
C LEU A 181 -5.44 2.41 7.15
N ASP A 182 -5.18 1.10 7.00
CA ASP A 182 -5.02 0.17 8.12
C ASP A 182 -3.88 0.60 9.04
N ASP A 183 -2.77 1.09 8.48
CA ASP A 183 -1.63 1.60 9.23
C ASP A 183 -1.99 2.82 10.06
N ALA A 184 -2.64 3.81 9.43
CA ALA A 184 -3.08 5.02 10.10
C ALA A 184 -4.02 4.68 11.27
N PHE A 185 -4.93 3.74 11.06
CA PHE A 185 -5.88 3.29 12.08
C PHE A 185 -5.18 2.51 13.21
N ALA A 186 -4.32 1.55 12.89
CA ALA A 186 -3.55 0.79 13.89
C ALA A 186 -2.65 1.69 14.74
N LEU A 187 -1.99 2.68 14.14
CA LEU A 187 -1.18 3.65 14.86
C LEU A 187 -2.03 4.49 15.81
N ALA A 188 -3.20 4.95 15.36
CA ALA A 188 -4.12 5.70 16.21
C ALA A 188 -4.68 4.86 17.38
N LEU A 189 -5.00 3.59 17.16
CA LEU A 189 -5.40 2.66 18.23
C LEU A 189 -4.27 2.45 19.25
N SER A 190 -3.04 2.32 18.77
CA SER A 190 -1.85 2.16 19.61
C SER A 190 -1.60 3.38 20.49
N LEU A 191 -1.69 4.58 19.91
CA LEU A 191 -1.64 5.85 20.65
C LEU A 191 -2.78 5.94 21.67
N LYS A 192 -4.02 5.67 21.25
CA LYS A 192 -5.18 5.69 22.15
C LYS A 192 -4.97 4.80 23.37
N HIS A 193 -4.49 3.58 23.15
CA HIS A 193 -4.29 2.61 24.21
C HIS A 193 -3.23 3.06 25.22
N VAL A 194 -2.09 3.54 24.73
CA VAL A 194 -0.99 3.96 25.62
C VAL A 194 -1.33 5.24 26.39
N PHE A 195 -2.12 6.15 25.81
CA PHE A 195 -2.44 7.45 26.41
C PHE A 195 -3.83 7.52 27.07
N ALA A 196 -4.62 6.42 27.08
CA ALA A 196 -5.97 6.39 27.66
C ALA A 196 -6.03 6.85 29.14
N ALA A 197 -4.96 6.63 29.91
CA ALA A 197 -4.90 6.93 31.35
C ALA A 197 -4.27 8.29 31.71
N SER A 198 -3.81 9.09 30.74
CA SER A 198 -3.26 10.43 30.99
C SER A 198 -3.60 11.40 29.86
N PRO A 199 -4.81 11.99 29.87
CA PRO A 199 -5.29 12.71 28.69
C PRO A 199 -4.69 14.11 28.46
N SER A 200 -3.99 14.77 29.41
CA SER A 200 -3.87 16.24 29.29
C SER A 200 -2.75 16.96 30.07
N GLY A 201 -1.63 16.33 30.43
CA GLY A 201 -0.53 17.00 31.14
C GLY A 201 0.74 17.17 30.29
N PRO A 202 1.57 18.23 30.50
CA PRO A 202 2.89 18.36 29.88
C PRO A 202 3.85 17.19 30.20
N GLU A 203 3.59 16.44 31.27
CA GLU A 203 4.28 15.18 31.63
C GLU A 203 3.70 13.92 30.96
N GLY A 204 2.58 14.04 30.22
CA GLY A 204 1.83 12.89 29.68
C GLY A 204 2.50 12.22 28.47
N PHE A 205 3.17 12.99 27.61
CA PHE A 205 3.78 12.52 26.35
C PHE A 205 5.28 12.18 26.51
N THR A 206 5.57 11.21 27.37
CA THR A 206 6.95 10.76 27.59
C THR A 206 7.51 10.01 26.38
N GLU A 207 8.83 10.02 26.24
CA GLU A 207 9.54 9.26 25.19
C GLU A 207 9.14 7.80 25.17
N ARG A 208 9.19 7.18 26.34
CA ARG A 208 8.88 5.77 26.54
C ARG A 208 7.45 5.40 26.16
N LYS A 209 6.47 6.27 26.44
CA LYS A 209 5.08 6.05 26.01
C LYS A 209 4.93 6.15 24.49
N ILE A 210 5.63 7.09 23.86
CA ILE A 210 5.65 7.21 22.40
C ILE A 210 6.25 5.94 21.79
N GLU A 211 7.46 5.57 22.23
CA GLU A 211 8.16 4.36 21.78
C GLU A 211 7.29 3.11 21.95
N LYS A 212 6.64 2.95 23.10
CA LYS A 212 5.69 1.85 23.35
C LYS A 212 4.54 1.83 22.34
N ALA A 213 3.92 2.98 22.05
CA ALA A 213 2.85 3.05 21.07
C ALA A 213 3.34 2.69 19.66
N LEU A 214 4.56 3.11 19.28
CA LEU A 214 5.16 2.78 17.99
C LEU A 214 5.45 1.27 17.87
N HIS A 215 5.95 0.64 18.93
CA HIS A 215 6.19 -0.81 18.94
C HIS A 215 4.90 -1.64 18.90
N ILE A 216 3.83 -1.18 19.55
CA ILE A 216 2.52 -1.84 19.41
C ILE A 216 2.04 -1.75 17.96
N TYR A 217 2.14 -0.57 17.34
CA TYR A 217 1.80 -0.38 15.93
C TYR A 217 2.60 -1.32 15.00
N ASP A 218 3.92 -1.36 15.16
CA ASP A 218 4.81 -2.26 14.41
C ASP A 218 4.38 -3.73 14.55
N ALA A 219 4.15 -4.18 15.79
CA ALA A 219 3.75 -5.56 16.07
C ALA A 219 2.39 -5.93 15.45
N VAL A 220 1.46 -4.98 15.35
CA VAL A 220 0.13 -5.21 14.77
C VAL A 220 0.19 -5.34 13.25
N ARG A 221 0.99 -4.49 12.59
CA ARG A 221 0.88 -4.31 11.14
C ARG A 221 2.02 -4.95 10.35
N ARG A 222 3.25 -4.92 10.86
CA ARG A 222 4.42 -5.41 10.12
C ARG A 222 4.30 -6.87 9.70
N PRO A 223 3.83 -7.82 10.53
CA PRO A 223 3.70 -9.22 10.10
C PRO A 223 2.74 -9.41 8.92
N HIS A 224 1.65 -8.63 8.89
CA HIS A 224 0.65 -8.70 7.83
C HIS A 224 1.22 -8.15 6.50
N ALA A 225 1.87 -6.99 6.55
CA ALA A 225 2.51 -6.38 5.39
C ALA A 225 3.71 -7.20 4.88
N ALA A 226 4.54 -7.74 5.77
CA ALA A 226 5.67 -8.59 5.43
C ALA A 226 5.23 -9.84 4.65
N ARG A 227 4.11 -10.47 5.05
CA ARG A 227 3.53 -11.60 4.32
C ARG A 227 3.20 -11.24 2.87
N LEU A 228 2.68 -10.03 2.61
CA LEU A 228 2.41 -9.58 1.26
C LEU A 228 3.71 -9.40 0.46
N GLN A 229 4.69 -8.70 1.04
CA GLN A 229 5.98 -8.46 0.40
C GLN A 229 6.70 -9.77 0.08
N ASP A 230 6.68 -10.77 0.97
CA ASP A 230 7.25 -12.09 0.72
C ASP A 230 6.58 -12.82 -0.46
N ILE A 231 5.26 -12.71 -0.58
CA ILE A 231 4.52 -13.26 -1.72
C ILE A 231 4.95 -12.56 -3.01
N VAL A 232 5.02 -11.22 -3.01
CA VAL A 232 5.42 -10.43 -4.18
C VAL A 232 6.85 -10.77 -4.60
N GLN A 233 7.79 -10.80 -3.66
CA GLN A 233 9.18 -11.18 -3.91
C GLN A 233 9.29 -12.62 -4.45
N GLY A 234 8.49 -13.54 -3.91
CA GLY A 234 8.41 -14.92 -4.40
C GLY A 234 7.88 -15.02 -5.83
N LEU A 235 6.94 -14.14 -6.22
CA LEU A 235 6.45 -14.04 -7.58
C LEU A 235 7.50 -13.44 -8.52
N MET A 236 8.20 -12.38 -8.11
CA MET A 236 9.26 -11.75 -8.91
C MET A 236 10.46 -12.67 -9.15
N ARG A 237 10.78 -13.57 -8.21
CA ARG A 237 11.87 -14.56 -8.36
C ARG A 237 11.53 -15.71 -9.32
N LYS A 238 10.24 -16.00 -9.53
CA LYS A 238 9.83 -17.08 -10.45
C LYS A 238 10.00 -16.60 -11.88
N LYS A 239 10.88 -17.26 -12.65
CA LYS A 239 10.96 -17.03 -14.09
C LYS A 239 9.62 -17.34 -14.75
N SER A 240 9.16 -16.45 -15.62
CA SER A 240 8.04 -16.71 -16.50
C SER A 240 8.29 -17.99 -17.30
N PRO A 241 7.38 -18.98 -17.24
CA PRO A 241 7.53 -20.19 -18.04
C PRO A 241 7.56 -19.84 -19.54
N SER A 242 8.38 -20.59 -20.28
CA SER A 242 8.37 -20.57 -21.74
C SER A 242 7.47 -21.69 -22.23
N PHE A 243 6.55 -21.37 -23.13
CA PHE A 243 5.67 -22.34 -23.77
C PHE A 243 6.08 -22.53 -25.21
N THR A 244 5.93 -23.75 -25.72
CA THR A 244 6.34 -24.11 -27.08
C THR A 244 5.20 -23.89 -28.06
N THR A 245 3.95 -23.99 -27.59
CA THR A 245 2.74 -23.76 -28.39
C THR A 245 1.73 -22.83 -27.70
N PRO A 246 0.84 -22.17 -28.47
CA PRO A 246 -0.25 -21.38 -27.91
C PRO A 246 -1.19 -22.17 -27.00
N GLU A 247 -1.41 -23.46 -27.28
CA GLU A 247 -2.29 -24.33 -26.48
C GLU A 247 -1.69 -24.61 -25.11
N GLU A 248 -0.37 -24.82 -25.02
CA GLU A 248 0.34 -24.97 -23.75
C GLU A 248 0.25 -23.69 -22.90
N GLU A 249 0.39 -22.53 -23.56
CA GLU A 249 0.30 -21.21 -22.92
C GLU A 249 -1.11 -20.93 -22.38
N ASP A 250 -2.16 -21.24 -23.15
CA ASP A 250 -3.55 -21.07 -22.73
C ASP A 250 -3.91 -22.04 -21.59
N ALA A 251 -3.49 -23.30 -21.68
CA ALA A 251 -3.69 -24.28 -20.61
C ALA A 251 -3.01 -23.84 -19.30
N ALA A 252 -1.81 -23.27 -19.38
CA ALA A 252 -1.11 -22.73 -18.23
C ALA A 252 -1.78 -21.48 -17.65
N LEU A 253 -2.34 -20.60 -18.49
CA LEU A 253 -3.13 -19.45 -18.07
C LEU A 253 -4.39 -19.90 -17.29
N VAL A 254 -5.14 -20.87 -17.82
CA VAL A 254 -6.33 -21.45 -17.16
C VAL A 254 -5.94 -22.10 -15.84
N PHE A 255 -4.86 -22.87 -15.80
CA PHE A 255 -4.35 -23.46 -14.57
C PHE A 255 -4.02 -22.39 -13.52
N ARG A 256 -3.31 -21.32 -13.90
CA ARG A 256 -2.98 -20.20 -13.01
C ARG A 256 -4.22 -19.51 -12.47
N MET A 257 -5.24 -19.28 -13.30
CA MET A 257 -6.49 -18.64 -12.89
C MET A 257 -7.29 -19.51 -11.91
N ASN A 258 -7.34 -20.82 -12.14
CA ASN A 258 -8.05 -21.76 -11.27
C ASN A 258 -7.33 -22.01 -9.94
N ASN A 259 -6.00 -21.93 -9.93
CA ASN A 259 -5.16 -22.17 -8.74
C ASN A 259 -4.65 -20.89 -8.09
N ARG A 260 -5.27 -19.74 -8.38
CA ARG A 260 -4.86 -18.47 -7.77
C ARG A 260 -5.07 -18.53 -6.25
N PRO A 261 -4.06 -18.14 -5.45
CA PRO A 261 -4.19 -18.13 -4.00
C PRO A 261 -5.29 -17.15 -3.59
N SER A 262 -6.03 -17.51 -2.53
CA SER A 262 -7.04 -16.63 -1.96
C SER A 262 -6.39 -15.36 -1.40
N THR A 263 -6.96 -14.21 -1.75
CA THR A 263 -6.59 -12.89 -1.22
C THR A 263 -7.46 -12.47 -0.04
N VAL A 264 -8.35 -13.34 0.45
CA VAL A 264 -9.28 -13.02 1.56
C VAL A 264 -8.53 -12.57 2.81
N TRP A 265 -7.38 -13.17 3.11
CA TRP A 265 -6.58 -12.76 4.26
C TRP A 265 -6.08 -11.31 4.17
N LEU A 266 -5.95 -10.77 2.95
CA LEU A 266 -5.52 -9.40 2.66
C LEU A 266 -6.72 -8.44 2.62
N THR A 267 -7.82 -8.84 1.98
CA THR A 267 -9.00 -7.98 1.82
C THR A 267 -9.88 -7.91 3.06
N GLU A 268 -9.94 -8.98 3.85
CA GLU A 268 -10.74 -9.08 5.09
C GLU A 268 -9.85 -8.97 6.34
N HIS A 269 -8.75 -8.21 6.24
CA HIS A 269 -7.87 -8.00 7.39
C HIS A 269 -8.56 -7.12 8.44
N ASP A 270 -8.78 -7.69 9.62
CA ASP A 270 -9.36 -6.97 10.76
C ASP A 270 -8.25 -6.39 11.64
N VAL A 271 -8.01 -5.09 11.48
CA VAL A 271 -7.00 -4.34 12.23
C VAL A 271 -7.31 -4.27 13.71
N GLU A 272 -8.58 -4.15 14.11
CA GLU A 272 -8.95 -4.10 15.53
C GLU A 272 -8.67 -5.45 16.19
N ARG A 273 -9.03 -6.54 15.53
CA ARG A 273 -8.73 -7.89 16.03
C ARG A 273 -7.23 -8.14 16.13
N ALA A 274 -6.45 -7.75 15.12
CA ALA A 274 -5.00 -7.85 15.15
C ALA A 274 -4.42 -7.03 16.32
N PHE A 275 -4.94 -5.82 16.53
CA PHE A 275 -4.60 -4.98 17.67
C PHE A 275 -4.93 -5.65 19.02
N GLN A 276 -6.14 -6.21 19.18
CA GLN A 276 -6.54 -6.93 20.39
C GLN A 276 -5.66 -8.15 20.68
N GLN A 277 -5.23 -8.87 19.63
CA GLN A 277 -4.32 -9.99 19.76
C GLN A 277 -2.94 -9.55 20.25
N VAL A 278 -2.40 -8.47 19.69
CA VAL A 278 -1.12 -7.92 20.15
C VAL A 278 -1.23 -7.50 21.61
N ILE A 279 -2.19 -6.65 21.98
CA ILE A 279 -2.30 -6.16 23.36
C ILE A 279 -2.55 -7.30 24.37
N GLY A 280 -3.34 -8.31 23.99
CA GLY A 280 -3.64 -9.48 24.83
C GLY A 280 -2.47 -10.44 24.97
N SER A 281 -1.61 -10.55 23.94
CA SER A 281 -0.35 -11.30 24.02
C SER A 281 0.74 -10.54 24.78
N THR A 282 0.72 -9.21 24.73
CA THR A 282 1.65 -8.31 25.43
C THR A 282 1.22 -8.02 26.88
N GLY A 283 0.67 -9.00 27.61
CA GLY A 283 0.54 -8.93 29.08
C GLY A 283 1.87 -8.76 29.83
N VAL A 284 2.97 -8.42 29.15
CA VAL A 284 4.37 -8.36 29.58
C VAL A 284 5.08 -7.14 28.97
N TRP A 285 4.45 -5.97 28.99
CA TRP A 285 5.19 -4.70 28.93
C TRP A 285 4.73 -3.88 30.13
N THR A 286 5.12 -4.35 31.32
CA THR A 286 4.91 -3.61 32.57
C THR A 286 5.74 -2.33 32.53
N GLU A 287 5.45 -1.39 33.43
CA GLU A 287 6.11 -0.08 33.49
C GLU A 287 7.64 -0.11 33.69
N ASP A 288 8.31 -1.26 33.63
CA ASP A 288 9.77 -1.44 33.80
C ASP A 288 10.53 -2.06 32.62
N ASP A 289 9.86 -2.50 31.55
CA ASP A 289 10.57 -3.02 30.36
C ASP A 289 10.99 -1.86 29.44
N GLY A 290 12.14 -1.26 29.74
CA GLY A 290 12.98 -0.52 28.79
C GLY A 290 14.20 -1.37 28.41
N PRO A 291 14.94 -1.04 27.33
CA PRO A 291 16.12 -1.79 26.94
C PRO A 291 17.15 -1.73 28.08
N LYS A 292 17.58 -2.90 28.57
CA LYS A 292 18.83 -2.99 29.33
C LYS A 292 19.96 -2.72 28.36
N GLU A 293 20.83 -1.79 28.74
CA GLU A 293 22.05 -1.37 28.03
C GLU A 293 22.84 -2.53 27.40
#